data_AF-A0A6M5FBY0-F1
#
_entry.id   AF-A0A6M5FBY0-F1
#
_cell.length_a   1.000
_cell.length_b   1.000
_cell.length_c   1.000
_cell.angle_alpha   90.00
_cell.angle_beta   90.00
_cell.angle_gamma   90.00
#
_symmetry.space_group_name_H-M   'P 1'
#
loop_
_entity.id
_entity.type
_entity.pdbx_description
1 polymer ?
#
loop_
_entity_poly.entity_id
_entity_poly.type
_entity_poly.pdbx_seq_one_letter_code
_entity_poly.pdbx_strand_id
1 'polypeptide(L)'
;MAQITRKDIDRYRDDQEKYEAQQLAERRRQQEAFLKKVGKEATNLGQQLKSSPRWMRTIEKLRSEVLHTLATNTIKGVKTVTTTILLSDMPWWWRRKWSRLVDRCCSSNAASSVLEKGLLEGGLKNCLETILPLNRVYYHRTGSTRWELVVEFLPPKN
;
A
#
# COMPACT_ATOMS: atom_id res chain seq x y z
N MET A 1 36.26 49.56 4.63
CA MET A 1 35.33 48.66 3.91
C MET A 1 36.13 47.47 3.39
N ALA A 2 35.76 46.24 3.72
CA ALA A 2 36.49 45.05 3.25
C ALA A 2 36.11 44.76 1.79
N GLN A 3 37.10 44.62 0.90
CA GLN A 3 36.87 44.22 -0.48
C GLN A 3 36.70 42.69 -0.54
N ILE A 4 35.51 42.25 -0.92
CA ILE A 4 35.22 40.83 -1.17
C ILE A 4 35.98 40.41 -2.43
N THR A 5 36.79 39.36 -2.32
CA THR A 5 37.57 38.83 -3.45
C THR A 5 36.80 37.76 -4.21
N ARG A 6 37.16 37.50 -5.48
CA ARG A 6 36.58 36.39 -6.26
C ARG A 6 36.66 35.04 -5.53
N LYS A 7 37.76 34.79 -4.79
CA LYS A 7 37.94 33.58 -3.98
C LYS A 7 36.93 33.47 -2.82
N ASP A 8 36.48 34.59 -2.27
CA ASP A 8 35.47 34.61 -1.21
C ASP A 8 34.07 34.29 -1.77
N ILE A 9 33.79 34.75 -3.00
CA ILE A 9 32.54 34.44 -3.73
C ILE A 9 32.50 32.94 -4.07
N ASP A 10 33.59 32.38 -4.57
CA ASP A 10 33.67 30.95 -4.92
C ASP A 10 33.51 30.05 -3.69
N ARG A 11 34.16 30.38 -2.55
CA ARG A 11 33.95 29.64 -1.29
C ARG A 11 32.52 29.69 -0.80
N TYR A 12 31.87 30.86 -0.88
CA TYR A 12 30.48 30.99 -0.46
C TYR A 12 29.54 30.13 -1.32
N ARG A 13 29.81 30.06 -2.63
CA ARG A 13 29.06 29.21 -3.56
C ARG A 13 29.23 27.72 -3.24
N ASP A 14 30.47 27.28 -3.01
CA ASP A 14 30.77 25.89 -2.62
C ASP A 14 30.11 25.50 -1.28
N ASP A 15 30.11 26.42 -0.30
CA ASP A 15 29.49 26.19 1.00
C ASP A 15 27.95 26.14 0.89
N GLN A 16 27.36 26.94 0.00
CA GLN A 16 25.94 26.88 -0.30
C GLN A 16 25.55 25.59 -1.03
N GLU A 17 26.34 25.14 -2.01
CA GLU A 17 26.12 23.87 -2.71
C GLU A 17 26.21 22.67 -1.75
N LYS A 18 27.19 22.67 -0.83
CA LYS A 18 27.31 21.66 0.22
C LYS A 18 26.10 21.67 1.16
N TYR A 19 25.64 22.84 1.55
CA TYR A 19 24.46 22.98 2.42
C TYR A 19 23.19 22.43 1.74
N GLU A 20 22.96 22.79 0.47
CA GLU A 20 21.82 22.31 -0.31
C GLU A 20 21.86 20.79 -0.52
N ALA A 21 23.04 20.23 -0.80
CA ALA A 21 23.24 18.79 -0.91
C ALA A 21 22.95 18.06 0.42
N GLN A 22 23.39 18.62 1.56
CA GLN A 22 23.07 18.08 2.88
C GLN A 22 21.57 18.11 3.17
N GLN A 23 20.91 19.22 2.87
CA GLN A 23 19.45 19.35 3.06
C GLN A 23 18.66 18.37 2.18
N LEU A 24 19.15 18.09 0.97
CA LEU A 24 18.55 17.09 0.09
C LEU A 24 18.75 15.67 0.64
N ALA A 25 19.95 15.34 1.11
CA ALA A 25 20.27 14.04 1.70
C ALA A 25 19.45 13.78 2.97
N GLU A 26 19.30 14.79 3.83
CA GLU A 26 18.49 14.69 5.05
C GLU A 26 17.00 14.50 4.73
N ARG A 27 16.47 15.23 3.75
CA ARG A 27 15.09 15.02 3.26
C ARG A 27 14.87 13.60 2.72
N ARG A 28 15.82 13.07 1.96
CA ARG A 28 15.75 11.68 1.46
C ARG A 28 15.75 10.68 2.61
N ARG A 29 16.62 10.85 3.61
CA ARG A 29 16.65 9.98 4.81
C ARG A 29 15.33 10.01 5.58
N GLN A 30 14.76 11.19 5.78
CA GLN A 30 13.47 11.34 6.45
C GLN A 30 12.34 10.66 5.65
N GLN A 31 12.34 10.81 4.33
CA GLN A 31 11.37 10.15 3.46
C GLN A 31 11.51 8.62 3.51
N GLU A 32 12.72 8.08 3.42
CA GLU A 32 12.97 6.65 3.54
C GLU A 32 12.54 6.09 4.90
N ALA A 33 12.86 6.80 5.99
CA ALA A 33 12.44 6.42 7.33
C ALA A 33 10.92 6.41 7.48
N PHE A 34 10.24 7.41 6.89
CA PHE A 34 8.78 7.47 6.83
C PHE A 34 8.20 6.28 6.07
N LEU A 35 8.70 5.99 4.85
CA LEU A 35 8.23 4.85 4.06
C LEU A 35 8.47 3.52 4.78
N LYS A 36 9.64 3.34 5.40
CA LYS A 36 9.94 2.13 6.19
C LYS A 36 8.96 1.95 7.36
N LYS A 37 8.61 3.04 8.04
CA LYS A 37 7.61 3.03 9.11
C LYS A 37 6.22 2.67 8.57
N VAL A 38 5.81 3.28 7.47
CA VAL A 38 4.52 2.99 6.81
C VAL A 38 4.43 1.51 6.43
N GLY A 39 5.46 0.98 5.77
CA GLY A 39 5.51 -0.42 5.39
C GLY A 39 5.38 -1.35 6.59
N LYS A 40 6.15 -1.10 7.66
CA LYS A 40 6.07 -1.90 8.90
C LYS A 40 4.68 -1.85 9.55
N GLU A 41 4.08 -0.67 9.64
CA GLU A 41 2.73 -0.52 10.20
C GLU A 41 1.67 -1.24 9.35
N ALA A 42 1.77 -1.14 8.02
CA ALA A 42 0.89 -1.84 7.10
C ALA A 42 1.04 -3.37 7.20
N THR A 43 2.27 -3.89 7.26
CA THR A 43 2.54 -5.32 7.48
C THR A 43 1.96 -5.83 8.79
N ASN A 44 2.11 -5.08 9.88
CA ASN A 44 1.52 -5.44 11.17
C ASN A 44 -0.01 -5.47 11.11
N LEU A 45 -0.63 -4.51 10.40
CA LEU A 45 -2.07 -4.50 10.19
C LEU A 45 -2.52 -5.70 9.35
N GLY A 46 -1.76 -6.08 8.33
CA GLY A 46 -2.05 -7.27 7.53
C GLY A 46 -1.98 -8.57 8.34
N GLN A 47 -0.96 -8.70 9.20
CA GLN A 47 -0.83 -9.86 10.10
C GLN A 47 -2.01 -9.97 11.07
N GLN A 48 -2.46 -8.83 11.62
CA GLN A 48 -3.62 -8.78 12.50
C GLN A 48 -4.91 -9.20 11.80
N LEU A 49 -5.08 -8.87 10.51
CA LEU A 49 -6.22 -9.33 9.72
C LEU A 49 -6.18 -10.84 9.52
N LYS A 50 -5.01 -11.41 9.19
CA LYS A 50 -4.86 -12.86 9.00
C LYS A 50 -5.35 -13.65 10.22
N SER A 51 -5.10 -13.17 11.43
CA SER A 51 -5.55 -13.80 12.68
C SER A 51 -7.02 -13.55 13.02
N SER A 52 -7.75 -12.75 12.24
CA SER A 52 -9.16 -12.43 12.51
C SER A 52 -10.10 -13.52 11.97
N PRO A 53 -10.98 -14.10 12.80
CA PRO A 53 -12.01 -15.03 12.31
C PRO A 53 -12.95 -14.39 11.27
N ARG A 54 -13.20 -13.07 11.39
CA ARG A 54 -14.01 -12.33 10.41
C ARG A 54 -13.33 -12.27 9.04
N TRP A 55 -12.01 -12.11 9.03
CA TRP A 55 -11.23 -12.14 7.80
C TRP A 55 -11.31 -13.52 7.12
N MET A 56 -11.12 -14.60 7.89
CA MET A 56 -11.23 -15.96 7.34
C MET A 56 -12.60 -16.24 6.70
N ARG A 57 -13.70 -15.82 7.35
CA ARG A 57 -15.04 -15.90 6.76
C ARG A 57 -15.20 -15.06 5.50
N THR A 58 -14.53 -13.91 5.45
CA THR A 58 -14.55 -13.03 4.26
C THR A 58 -13.82 -13.70 3.09
N ILE A 59 -12.68 -14.35 3.35
CA ILE A 59 -11.94 -15.12 2.35
C ILE A 59 -12.76 -16.31 1.82
N GLU A 60 -13.49 -17.01 2.69
CA GLU A 60 -14.35 -18.11 2.27
C GLU A 60 -15.49 -17.65 1.37
N LYS A 61 -16.16 -16.54 1.72
CA LYS A 61 -17.15 -15.90 0.84
C LYS A 61 -16.55 -15.47 -0.49
N LEU A 62 -15.38 -14.84 -0.45
CA LEU A 62 -14.65 -14.43 -1.64
C LEU A 62 -14.36 -15.62 -2.55
N ARG A 63 -13.99 -16.77 -1.98
CA ARG A 63 -13.73 -18.00 -2.72
C ARG A 63 -14.98 -18.45 -3.47
N SER A 64 -16.12 -18.49 -2.81
CA SER A 64 -17.40 -18.84 -3.43
C SER A 64 -17.78 -17.87 -4.55
N GLU A 65 -17.61 -16.56 -4.32
CA GLU A 65 -17.90 -15.52 -5.32
C GLU A 65 -16.99 -15.64 -6.55
N VAL A 66 -15.69 -15.86 -6.35
CA VAL A 66 -14.71 -16.02 -7.44
C VAL A 66 -15.01 -17.28 -8.25
N LEU A 67 -15.29 -18.40 -7.59
CA LEU A 67 -15.64 -19.66 -8.26
C LEU A 67 -16.96 -19.56 -9.03
N HIS A 68 -17.99 -18.94 -8.43
CA HIS A 68 -19.25 -18.67 -9.12
C HIS A 68 -19.02 -17.80 -10.37
N THR A 69 -18.26 -16.72 -10.21
CA THR A 69 -17.92 -15.79 -11.30
C THR A 69 -17.20 -16.52 -12.44
N LEU A 70 -16.22 -17.37 -12.11
CA LEU A 70 -15.53 -18.21 -13.10
C LEU A 70 -16.50 -19.15 -13.83
N ALA A 71 -17.39 -19.83 -13.10
CA ALA A 71 -18.35 -20.76 -13.68
C ALA A 71 -19.38 -20.07 -14.60
N THR A 72 -19.79 -18.84 -14.29
CA THR A 72 -20.64 -18.04 -15.18
C THR A 72 -19.90 -17.45 -16.37
N ASN A 73 -18.61 -17.17 -16.22
CA ASN A 73 -17.83 -16.42 -17.21
C ASN A 73 -16.89 -17.29 -18.07
N THR A 74 -16.84 -18.61 -17.86
CA THR A 74 -16.20 -19.58 -18.76
C THR A 74 -16.67 -19.43 -20.21
N ILE A 75 -17.88 -18.91 -20.42
CA ILE A 75 -18.48 -18.65 -21.73
C ILE A 75 -17.85 -17.44 -22.45
N LYS A 76 -17.16 -16.53 -21.73
CA LYS A 76 -16.70 -15.22 -22.27
C LYS A 76 -15.18 -15.03 -22.35
N GLY A 77 -14.37 -16.03 -22.00
CA GLY A 77 -12.90 -15.93 -22.10
C GLY A 77 -12.31 -14.82 -21.22
N VAL A 78 -12.68 -14.80 -19.94
CA VAL A 78 -12.26 -13.75 -19.00
C VAL A 78 -10.76 -13.79 -18.72
N LYS A 79 -10.11 -12.62 -18.87
CA LYS A 79 -8.68 -12.43 -18.62
C LYS A 79 -8.32 -12.33 -17.13
N THR A 80 -9.22 -11.79 -16.31
CA THR A 80 -9.02 -11.62 -14.85
C THR A 80 -10.36 -11.60 -14.12
N VAL A 81 -10.38 -12.12 -12.88
CA VAL A 81 -11.55 -12.04 -11.99
C VAL A 81 -11.32 -10.98 -10.94
N THR A 82 -12.10 -9.90 -10.99
CA THR A 82 -12.00 -8.79 -10.04
C THR A 82 -13.06 -8.91 -8.95
N THR A 83 -12.65 -8.74 -7.69
CA THR A 83 -13.54 -8.70 -6.53
C THR A 83 -13.09 -7.60 -5.56
N THR A 84 -14.02 -7.17 -4.69
CA THR A 84 -13.81 -6.06 -3.75
C THR A 84 -14.03 -6.54 -2.32
N ILE A 85 -13.09 -6.25 -1.43
CA ILE A 85 -13.20 -6.56 -0.01
C ILE A 85 -13.32 -5.28 0.80
N LEU A 86 -14.42 -5.16 1.55
CA LEU A 86 -14.61 -4.03 2.46
C LEU A 86 -13.70 -4.17 3.69
N LEU A 87 -12.67 -3.32 3.77
CA LEU A 87 -11.79 -3.23 4.95
C LEU A 87 -12.46 -2.46 6.10
N SER A 88 -13.50 -1.67 5.81
CA SER A 88 -14.31 -0.95 6.80
C SER A 88 -15.15 -1.84 7.73
N ASP A 89 -15.14 -3.14 7.48
CA ASP A 89 -15.80 -4.16 8.29
C ASP A 89 -14.91 -4.71 9.41
N MET A 90 -13.63 -4.34 9.43
CA MET A 90 -12.68 -4.83 10.42
C MET A 90 -12.94 -4.22 11.82
N PRO A 91 -12.38 -4.82 12.89
CA PRO A 91 -12.54 -4.29 14.24
C PRO A 91 -12.24 -2.80 14.32
N TRP A 92 -13.00 -2.06 15.13
CA TRP A 92 -12.92 -0.59 15.19
C TRP A 92 -11.49 -0.08 15.46
N TRP A 93 -10.72 -0.79 16.29
CA TRP A 93 -9.34 -0.44 16.62
C TRP A 93 -8.42 -0.59 15.40
N TRP A 94 -8.68 -1.59 14.55
CA TRP A 94 -7.95 -1.81 13.31
C TRP A 94 -8.27 -0.70 12.31
N ARG A 95 -9.56 -0.39 12.14
CA ARG A 95 -10.04 0.69 11.25
C ARG A 95 -9.44 2.04 11.61
N ARG A 96 -9.32 2.34 12.90
CA ARG A 96 -8.71 3.59 13.39
C ARG A 96 -7.23 3.66 13.04
N LYS A 97 -6.49 2.55 13.17
CA LYS A 97 -5.06 2.49 12.79
C LYS A 97 -4.89 2.60 11.28
N TRP A 98 -5.68 1.85 10.51
CA TRP A 98 -5.68 1.90 9.05
C TRP A 98 -5.97 3.30 8.52
N SER A 99 -7.05 3.94 8.99
CA SER A 99 -7.41 5.28 8.53
C SER A 99 -6.31 6.30 8.81
N ARG A 100 -5.73 6.28 10.01
CA ARG A 100 -4.58 7.15 10.36
C ARG A 100 -3.36 6.91 9.49
N LEU A 101 -3.10 5.67 9.12
CA LEU A 101 -1.97 5.32 8.28
C LEU A 101 -2.19 5.82 6.84
N VAL A 102 -3.38 5.58 6.29
CA VAL A 102 -3.72 6.03 4.94
C VAL A 102 -3.80 7.55 4.85
N ASP A 103 -4.39 8.24 5.83
CA ASP A 103 -4.46 9.71 5.88
C ASP A 103 -3.07 10.35 5.82
N ARG A 104 -2.06 9.72 6.44
CA ARG A 104 -0.65 10.16 6.36
C ARG A 104 -0.02 9.92 4.99
N CYS A 105 -0.59 9.05 4.17
CA CYS A 105 -0.07 8.64 2.87
C CYS A 105 -0.84 9.27 1.69
N CYS A 106 -1.98 9.93 1.94
CA CYS A 106 -2.89 10.46 0.91
C CYS A 106 -2.25 11.44 -0.09
N SER A 107 -1.09 12.01 0.20
CA SER A 107 -0.37 12.95 -0.68
C SER A 107 0.84 12.36 -1.40
N SER A 108 1.17 11.07 -1.19
CA SER A 108 2.38 10.44 -1.74
C SER A 108 2.11 9.09 -2.38
N ASN A 109 2.27 9.01 -3.71
CA ASN A 109 2.15 7.76 -4.48
C ASN A 109 3.13 6.68 -3.98
N ALA A 110 4.34 7.09 -3.58
CA ALA A 110 5.34 6.18 -3.00
C ALA A 110 4.84 5.57 -1.68
N ALA A 111 4.22 6.38 -0.82
CA ALA A 111 3.66 5.90 0.44
C ALA A 111 2.45 4.98 0.23
N SER A 112 1.58 5.29 -0.75
CA SER A 112 0.45 4.44 -1.13
C SER A 112 0.90 3.05 -1.57
N SER A 113 1.92 2.97 -2.44
CA SER A 113 2.45 1.68 -2.91
C SER A 113 3.10 0.86 -1.79
N VAL A 114 3.85 1.52 -0.90
CA VAL A 114 4.45 0.84 0.27
C VAL A 114 3.38 0.33 1.23
N LEU A 115 2.28 1.07 1.38
CA LEU A 115 1.14 0.70 2.22
C LEU A 115 0.42 -0.54 1.66
N GLU A 116 0.14 -0.57 0.36
CA GLU A 116 -0.43 -1.74 -0.34
C GLU A 116 0.47 -2.98 -0.18
N LYS A 117 1.74 -2.82 -0.53
CA LYS A 117 2.73 -3.90 -0.46
C LYS A 117 2.87 -4.42 0.97
N GLY A 118 3.00 -3.52 1.95
CA GLY A 118 3.11 -3.88 3.35
C GLY A 118 1.91 -4.69 3.83
N LEU A 119 0.69 -4.24 3.49
CA LEU A 119 -0.54 -4.95 3.86
C LEU A 119 -0.57 -6.37 3.27
N LEU A 120 -0.24 -6.52 1.99
CA LEU A 120 -0.19 -7.80 1.29
C LEU A 120 0.86 -8.76 1.89
N GLU A 121 2.08 -8.27 2.08
CA GLU A 121 3.20 -9.02 2.67
C GLU A 121 2.96 -9.34 4.15
N GLY A 122 2.07 -8.61 4.82
CA GLY A 122 1.55 -8.94 6.15
C GLY A 122 0.77 -10.26 6.21
N GLY A 123 0.64 -10.98 5.11
CA GLY A 123 0.05 -12.32 5.06
C GLY A 123 -1.29 -12.39 4.34
N LEU A 124 -1.84 -11.25 3.93
CA LEU A 124 -3.05 -11.21 3.08
C LEU A 124 -2.79 -11.86 1.74
N LYS A 125 -1.60 -11.65 1.15
CA LYS A 125 -1.21 -12.27 -0.11
C LYS A 125 -1.39 -13.78 -0.06
N ASN A 126 -0.80 -14.42 0.95
CA ASN A 126 -0.88 -15.87 1.13
C ASN A 126 -2.31 -16.35 1.36
N CYS A 127 -3.16 -15.57 2.04
CA CYS A 127 -4.57 -15.92 2.20
C CYS A 127 -5.33 -15.84 0.86
N LEU A 128 -5.13 -14.78 0.09
CA LEU A 128 -5.82 -14.58 -1.19
C LEU A 128 -5.36 -15.58 -2.25
N GLU A 129 -4.06 -15.88 -2.30
CA GLU A 129 -3.49 -16.86 -3.24
C GLU A 129 -3.94 -18.30 -2.99
N THR A 130 -4.63 -18.59 -1.88
CA THR A 130 -5.32 -19.89 -1.67
C THR A 130 -6.57 -20.06 -2.55
N ILE A 131 -7.08 -18.95 -3.10
CA ILE A 131 -8.24 -18.94 -4.00
C ILE A 131 -7.74 -19.12 -5.43
N LEU A 132 -6.96 -18.16 -5.93
CA LEU A 132 -6.35 -18.14 -7.25
C LEU A 132 -5.07 -17.29 -7.23
N PRO A 133 -4.17 -17.43 -8.21
CA PRO A 133 -3.01 -16.55 -8.32
C PRO A 133 -3.44 -15.08 -8.49
N LEU A 134 -2.76 -14.18 -7.79
CA LEU A 134 -3.04 -12.75 -7.87
C LEU A 134 -2.44 -12.12 -9.13
N ASN A 135 -3.24 -11.30 -9.81
CA ASN A 135 -2.77 -10.39 -10.86
C ASN A 135 -2.36 -9.04 -10.25
N ARG A 136 -3.28 -8.41 -9.53
CA ARG A 136 -3.11 -7.08 -8.97
C ARG A 136 -3.96 -6.92 -7.71
N VAL A 137 -3.44 -6.18 -6.75
CA VAL A 137 -4.20 -5.77 -5.57
C VAL A 137 -3.90 -4.31 -5.29
N TYR A 138 -4.94 -3.54 -5.03
CA TYR A 138 -4.83 -2.14 -4.64
C TYR A 138 -5.98 -1.78 -3.71
N TYR A 139 -5.82 -0.71 -2.93
CA TYR A 139 -6.93 -0.18 -2.15
C TYR A 139 -7.48 1.08 -2.80
N HIS A 140 -8.77 1.32 -2.65
CA HIS A 140 -9.36 2.62 -2.93
C HIS A 140 -10.34 3.03 -1.84
N ARG A 141 -10.58 4.33 -1.79
CA ARG A 141 -11.58 4.91 -0.91
C ARG A 141 -12.91 4.95 -1.65
N THR A 142 -13.94 4.44 -1.02
CA THR A 142 -15.32 4.51 -1.51
C THR A 142 -16.12 5.37 -0.54
N GLY A 143 -16.45 6.59 -0.96
CA GLY A 143 -17.08 7.58 -0.09
C GLY A 143 -16.17 8.09 1.05
N SER A 144 -16.77 8.57 2.14
CA SER A 144 -16.02 9.28 3.20
C SER A 144 -15.28 8.36 4.18
N THR A 145 -15.65 7.09 4.32
CA THR A 145 -15.07 6.22 5.37
C THR A 145 -14.86 4.77 4.96
N ARG A 146 -15.28 4.35 3.76
CA ARG A 146 -15.15 2.96 3.34
C ARG A 146 -13.87 2.79 2.55
N TRP A 147 -13.04 1.87 3.01
CA TRP A 147 -11.83 1.45 2.30
C TRP A 147 -12.11 0.07 1.73
N GLU A 148 -11.88 -0.06 0.44
CA GLU A 148 -12.07 -1.30 -0.30
C GLU A 148 -10.71 -1.77 -0.81
N LEU A 149 -10.45 -3.06 -0.66
CA LEU A 149 -9.33 -3.74 -1.28
C LEU A 149 -9.85 -4.39 -2.56
N VAL A 150 -9.42 -3.90 -3.71
CA VAL A 150 -9.71 -4.52 -5.00
C VAL A 150 -8.67 -5.59 -5.24
N VAL A 151 -9.15 -6.79 -5.51
CA VAL A 151 -8.33 -7.97 -5.75
C VAL A 151 -8.66 -8.49 -7.14
N GLU A 152 -7.64 -8.54 -7.99
CA GLU A 152 -7.72 -9.13 -9.32
C GLU A 152 -6.98 -10.48 -9.31
N PHE A 153 -7.68 -11.53 -9.69
CA PHE A 153 -7.14 -12.88 -9.83
C PHE A 153 -6.89 -13.23 -11.29
N LEU A 154 -5.82 -14.00 -11.52
CA LEU A 154 -5.59 -14.67 -12.79
C LEU A 154 -6.51 -15.90 -12.90
N PRO A 155 -7.04 -16.20 -14.09
CA PRO A 155 -7.80 -17.41 -14.30
C PRO A 155 -6.89 -18.64 -14.10
N PRO A 156 -7.46 -19.80 -13.72
CA PRO A 156 -6.70 -21.05 -13.69
C PRO A 156 -6.07 -21.30 -15.07
N LYS A 157 -4.80 -21.71 -15.08
CA LYS A 157 -4.15 -22.18 -16.32
C LYS A 157 -4.78 -23.52 -16.69
N ASN A 158 -5.22 -23.65 -17.94
CA ASN A 158 -5.65 -24.93 -18.52
C ASN A 158 -4.52 -25.96 -18.48
#